data_AF-A0A3M6TS99-F1
#
_entry.id   AF-A0A3M6TS99-F1
#
_cell.length_a   1.000
_cell.length_b   1.000
_cell.length_c   1.000
_cell.angle_alpha   90.00
_cell.angle_beta   90.00
_cell.angle_gamma   90.00
#
_symmetry.space_group_name_H-M   'P 1'
#
loop_
_entity.id
_entity.type
_entity.pdbx_description
1 polymer ?
#
loop_
_entity_poly.entity_id
_entity_poly.type
_entity_poly.pdbx_seq_one_letter_code
_entity_poly.pdbx_strand_id
1 'polypeptide(L)'
;MLTALGHIQLLRFVGPAVVVFGVAPYYLITWLAWRLASLPLSRRVFERGDEIMYDSYQSLICFFFETLTGAEVILYGDQIPWNKQENVIVICNHQSSVDWIITDFLAVRQGSLGRLRYILKNGLKYFPLYGFYFAQASFEVLSSDYLDAVYDFTITYSMANENHFPRRPAPTMSDFLISKGQQVHVYCRRHEARDLPKDSEGRKSWIHQTFAEKDRILNKFYQEDGKMPGVPRRRRLPWTRTFPYFVFWMATLLPFVMTKWGRSAYWKMWLVTSFGSVSYMMFLFGKVQR
;
A
#
# COMPACT_ATOMS: atom_id res chain seq x y z
N MET A 1 22.18 -25.72 14.93
CA MET A 1 22.12 -24.70 13.85
C MET A 1 20.72 -24.54 13.25
N LEU A 2 19.97 -25.60 12.95
CA LEU A 2 18.60 -25.53 12.42
C LEU A 2 17.61 -24.78 13.33
N THR A 3 17.69 -24.98 14.65
CA THR A 3 16.88 -24.23 15.65
C THR A 3 17.22 -22.75 15.70
N ALA A 4 18.51 -22.39 15.70
CA ALA A 4 18.95 -20.98 15.70
C ALA A 4 18.54 -20.24 14.41
N LEU A 5 18.66 -20.89 13.25
CA LEU A 5 18.17 -20.36 11.98
C LEU A 5 16.65 -20.18 11.97
N GLY A 6 15.90 -21.13 12.55
CA GLY A 6 14.46 -21.03 12.73
C GLY A 6 14.06 -19.86 13.64
N HIS A 7 14.75 -19.65 14.76
CA HIS A 7 14.50 -18.50 15.65
C HIS A 7 14.84 -17.16 14.99
N ILE A 8 15.93 -17.09 14.23
CA ILE A 8 16.30 -15.90 13.47
C ILE A 8 15.25 -15.60 12.38
N GLN A 9 14.73 -16.63 11.69
CA GLN A 9 13.65 -16.46 10.72
C GLN A 9 12.35 -16.01 11.38
N LEU A 10 12.00 -16.56 12.55
CA LEU A 10 10.83 -16.14 13.32
C LEU A 10 10.95 -14.69 13.79
N LEU A 11 12.11 -14.28 14.31
CA LEU A 11 12.35 -12.90 14.77
C LEU A 11 12.23 -11.88 13.63
N ARG A 12 12.61 -12.26 12.40
CA ARG A 12 12.44 -11.43 11.20
C ARG A 12 10.98 -11.17 10.85
N PHE A 13 10.05 -12.03 11.28
CA PHE A 13 8.61 -11.85 11.09
C PHE A 13 7.92 -11.21 12.31
N VAL A 14 8.22 -11.72 13.51
CA VAL A 14 7.54 -11.30 14.74
C VAL A 14 7.90 -9.86 15.08
N GLY A 15 9.17 -9.45 14.97
CA GLY A 15 9.57 -8.08 15.29
C GLY A 15 8.79 -7.02 14.52
N PRO A 16 8.73 -7.10 13.17
CA PRO A 16 8.03 -6.11 12.35
C PRO A 16 6.52 -6.15 12.50
N ALA A 17 5.95 -7.35 12.59
CA ALA A 17 4.53 -7.50 12.87
C ALA A 17 4.20 -6.84 14.22
N VAL A 18 5.00 -7.10 15.26
CA VAL A 18 4.84 -6.48 16.58
C VAL A 18 4.97 -4.96 16.51
N VAL A 19 5.90 -4.40 15.73
CA VAL A 19 6.01 -2.94 15.60
C VAL A 19 4.85 -2.36 14.80
N VAL A 20 4.53 -2.89 13.62
CA VAL A 20 3.45 -2.35 12.77
C VAL A 20 2.09 -2.46 13.46
N PHE A 21 1.74 -3.65 13.97
CA PHE A 21 0.49 -3.84 14.71
C PHE A 21 0.53 -3.19 16.10
N GLY A 22 1.71 -3.02 16.69
CA GLY A 22 1.89 -2.31 17.95
C GLY A 22 1.72 -0.80 17.83
N VAL A 23 2.10 -0.21 16.70
CA VAL A 23 1.93 1.23 16.47
C VAL A 23 0.50 1.56 16.03
N ALA A 24 -0.22 0.65 15.35
CA ALA A 24 -1.55 0.92 14.79
C ALA A 24 -2.60 1.50 15.78
N PRO A 25 -2.78 0.98 17.01
CA PRO A 25 -3.72 1.55 17.98
C PRO A 25 -3.29 2.94 18.44
N TYR A 26 -1.99 3.15 18.61
CA TYR A 26 -1.44 4.46 18.98
C TYR A 26 -1.64 5.46 17.85
N TYR A 27 -1.37 5.07 16.60
CA TYR A 27 -1.69 5.86 15.41
C TYR A 27 -3.16 6.28 15.41
N LEU A 28 -4.09 5.36 15.64
CA LEU A 28 -5.52 5.68 15.68
C LEU A 28 -5.89 6.66 16.79
N ILE A 29 -5.28 6.54 17.97
CA ILE A 29 -5.49 7.50 19.07
C ILE A 29 -4.96 8.88 18.65
N THR A 30 -3.74 8.95 18.11
CA THR A 30 -3.16 10.22 17.65
C THR A 30 -3.95 10.86 16.52
N TRP A 31 -4.45 10.03 15.59
CA TRP A 31 -5.30 10.45 14.48
C TRP A 31 -6.65 10.97 14.95
N LEU A 32 -7.30 10.27 15.90
CA LEU A 32 -8.56 10.72 16.49
C LEU A 32 -8.36 12.02 17.27
N ALA A 33 -7.27 12.13 18.04
CA ALA A 33 -6.92 13.34 18.75
C ALA A 33 -6.72 14.52 17.80
N TRP A 34 -5.98 14.32 16.70
CA TRP A 34 -5.84 15.32 15.64
C TRP A 34 -7.20 15.71 15.05
N ARG A 35 -8.02 14.73 14.68
CA ARG A 35 -9.34 14.95 14.07
C ARG A 35 -10.26 15.77 14.97
N LEU A 36 -10.24 15.52 16.29
CA LEU A 36 -11.00 16.30 17.27
C LEU A 36 -10.41 17.71 17.48
N ALA A 37 -9.08 17.82 17.60
CA ALA A 37 -8.39 19.08 17.81
C ALA A 37 -8.48 20.03 16.59
N SER A 38 -8.65 19.46 15.40
CA SER A 38 -8.74 20.21 14.13
C SER A 38 -10.17 20.55 13.70
N LEU A 39 -11.20 20.13 14.45
CA LEU A 39 -12.59 20.54 14.21
C LEU A 39 -12.81 22.05 14.06
N PRO A 40 -12.17 22.94 14.87
CA PRO A 40 -12.31 24.38 14.70
C PRO A 40 -11.40 24.97 13.60
N LEU A 41 -10.52 24.18 13.00
CA LEU A 41 -9.53 24.64 12.02
C LEU A 41 -10.08 24.59 10.59
N SER A 42 -9.43 25.31 9.68
CA SER A 42 -9.80 25.27 8.26
C SER A 42 -9.60 23.87 7.65
N ARG A 43 -10.41 23.53 6.63
CA ARG A 43 -10.32 22.25 5.90
C ARG A 43 -8.90 21.94 5.41
N ARG A 44 -8.17 22.96 4.92
CA ARG A 44 -6.78 22.81 4.45
C ARG A 44 -5.82 22.37 5.55
N VAL A 45 -5.98 22.89 6.77
CA VAL A 45 -5.12 22.53 7.91
C VAL A 45 -5.44 21.09 8.34
N PHE A 46 -6.73 20.74 8.44
CA PHE A 46 -7.16 19.37 8.72
C PHE A 46 -6.56 18.37 7.72
N GLU A 47 -6.75 18.61 6.42
CA GLU A 47 -6.26 17.76 5.33
C GLU A 47 -4.74 17.64 5.37
N ARG A 48 -4.03 18.75 5.60
CA ARG A 48 -2.56 18.71 5.68
C ARG A 48 -2.06 17.88 6.85
N GLY A 49 -2.71 17.98 8.01
CA GLY A 49 -2.35 17.15 9.16
C GLY A 49 -2.66 15.67 8.93
N ASP A 50 -3.80 15.36 8.31
CA ASP A 50 -4.15 13.98 7.94
C ASP A 50 -3.15 13.39 6.94
N GLU A 51 -2.76 14.15 5.91
CA GLU A 51 -1.70 13.77 4.97
C GLU A 51 -0.37 13.46 5.68
N ILE A 52 0.06 14.30 6.63
CA ILE A 52 1.33 14.13 7.35
C ILE A 52 1.27 12.89 8.24
N MET A 53 0.18 12.69 8.98
CA MET A 53 0.02 11.50 9.83
C MET A 53 0.02 10.23 8.99
N TYR A 54 -0.74 10.21 7.90
CA TYR A 54 -0.80 9.05 7.01
C TYR A 54 0.55 8.76 6.35
N ASP A 55 1.21 9.78 5.80
CA ASP A 55 2.54 9.69 5.23
C ASP A 55 3.55 9.11 6.22
N SER A 56 3.50 9.57 7.48
CA SER A 56 4.41 9.09 8.52
C SER A 56 4.18 7.61 8.88
N TYR A 57 2.92 7.19 8.99
CA TYR A 57 2.57 5.82 9.37
C TYR A 57 2.78 4.85 8.20
N GLN A 58 2.44 5.23 6.98
CA GLN A 58 2.73 4.39 5.81
C GLN A 58 4.23 4.32 5.50
N SER A 59 5.00 5.38 5.78
CA SER A 59 6.46 5.33 5.65
C SER A 59 7.09 4.35 6.64
N LEU A 60 6.54 4.23 7.85
CA LEU A 60 6.92 3.21 8.83
C LEU A 60 6.67 1.80 8.29
N ILE A 61 5.50 1.56 7.71
CA ILE A 61 5.16 0.28 7.09
C ILE A 61 6.15 -0.01 5.94
N CYS A 62 6.35 0.95 5.04
CA CYS A 62 7.28 0.81 3.92
C CYS A 62 8.71 0.51 4.36
N PHE A 63 9.19 1.14 5.45
CA PHE A 63 10.49 0.87 6.05
C PHE A 63 10.64 -0.61 6.38
N PHE A 64 9.65 -1.21 7.06
CA PHE A 64 9.69 -2.61 7.44
C PHE A 64 9.58 -3.55 6.25
N PHE A 65 8.67 -3.27 5.32
CA PHE A 65 8.47 -4.12 4.16
C PHE A 65 9.73 -4.18 3.29
N GLU A 66 10.34 -3.06 2.92
CA GLU A 66 11.51 -3.11 2.04
C GLU A 66 12.79 -3.58 2.79
N THR A 67 12.98 -3.16 4.04
CA THR A 67 14.20 -3.49 4.81
C THR A 67 14.31 -4.96 5.18
N LEU A 68 13.19 -5.61 5.53
CA LEU A 68 13.25 -6.92 6.17
C LEU A 68 12.95 -8.08 5.23
N THR A 69 12.02 -7.87 4.30
CA THR A 69 11.77 -8.83 3.21
C THR A 69 12.89 -8.75 2.17
N GLY A 70 13.59 -7.61 2.10
CA GLY A 70 14.54 -7.33 1.03
C GLY A 70 13.85 -7.27 -0.33
N ALA A 71 12.54 -6.97 -0.34
CA ALA A 71 11.76 -6.87 -1.56
C ALA A 71 12.38 -5.84 -2.49
N GLU A 72 12.62 -6.23 -3.73
CA GLU A 72 13.20 -5.37 -4.75
C GLU A 72 12.13 -5.03 -5.79
N VAL A 73 11.81 -3.74 -5.90
CA VAL A 73 10.93 -3.24 -6.97
C VAL A 73 11.77 -2.95 -8.21
N ILE A 74 11.46 -3.64 -9.30
CA ILE A 74 12.12 -3.50 -10.60
C ILE A 74 11.12 -2.87 -11.58
N LEU A 75 11.46 -1.69 -12.10
CA LEU A 75 10.58 -0.90 -12.96
C LEU A 75 10.92 -1.06 -14.44
N TYR A 76 9.88 -1.16 -15.26
CA TYR A 76 9.97 -1.35 -16.72
C TYR A 76 9.05 -0.35 -17.44
N GLY A 77 9.17 -0.25 -18.78
CA GLY A 77 8.36 0.66 -19.59
C GLY A 77 8.71 2.15 -19.42
N ASP A 78 7.69 3.00 -19.34
CA ASP A 78 7.83 4.46 -19.33
C ASP A 78 8.55 4.98 -18.09
N GLN A 79 9.13 6.18 -18.18
CA GLN A 79 9.76 6.82 -17.02
C GLN A 79 8.73 7.55 -16.17
N ILE A 80 8.74 7.29 -14.86
CA ILE A 80 7.98 8.07 -13.89
C ILE A 80 8.76 9.37 -13.61
N PRO A 81 8.16 10.57 -13.75
CA PRO A 81 8.80 11.84 -13.47
C PRO A 81 8.86 12.09 -11.97
N TRP A 82 9.84 11.49 -11.30
CA TRP A 82 9.95 11.48 -9.84
C TRP A 82 10.09 12.86 -9.19
N ASN A 83 10.53 13.86 -9.95
CA ASN A 83 10.72 15.24 -9.47
C ASN A 83 9.50 16.12 -9.73
N LYS A 84 8.43 15.57 -10.31
CA LYS A 84 7.19 16.28 -10.63
C LYS A 84 6.03 15.64 -9.88
N GLN A 85 5.22 16.46 -9.21
CA GLN A 85 3.94 16.01 -8.68
C GLN A 85 2.88 16.12 -9.78
N GLU A 86 2.12 15.05 -9.97
CA GLU A 86 1.03 14.97 -10.94
C GLU A 86 -0.22 14.44 -10.24
N ASN A 87 -1.39 14.95 -10.62
CA ASN A 87 -2.68 14.41 -10.23
C ASN A 87 -2.99 13.23 -11.13
N VAL A 88 -2.95 12.03 -10.55
CA VAL A 88 -2.95 10.80 -11.34
C VAL A 88 -3.94 9.79 -10.83
N ILE A 89 -4.47 9.00 -11.74
CA ILE A 89 -5.18 7.76 -11.40
C ILE A 89 -4.23 6.61 -11.69
N VAL A 90 -4.04 5.75 -10.70
CA VAL A 90 -3.27 4.51 -10.88
C VAL A 90 -4.23 3.36 -11.10
N ILE A 91 -4.05 2.64 -12.20
CA ILE A 91 -4.77 1.39 -12.49
C ILE A 91 -3.77 0.23 -12.53
N CYS A 92 -3.99 -0.77 -11.68
CA CYS A 92 -3.17 -1.97 -11.65
C CYS A 92 -4.00 -3.22 -11.91
N ASN A 93 -3.34 -4.28 -12.37
CA ASN A 93 -3.90 -5.63 -12.20
C ASN A 93 -3.96 -5.95 -10.70
N HIS A 94 -4.88 -6.83 -10.31
CA HIS A 94 -4.97 -7.29 -8.92
C HIS A 94 -4.55 -8.76 -8.86
N GLN A 95 -3.36 -9.02 -8.34
CA GLN A 95 -2.85 -10.38 -8.12
C GLN A 95 -2.79 -10.70 -6.64
N SER A 96 -2.24 -9.80 -5.83
CA SER A 96 -1.95 -10.05 -4.42
C SER A 96 -2.71 -9.11 -3.51
N SER A 97 -2.98 -9.57 -2.28
CA SER A 97 -3.41 -8.69 -1.18
C SER A 97 -2.35 -7.66 -0.76
N VAL A 98 -1.13 -7.75 -1.30
CA VAL A 98 -0.02 -6.81 -1.06
C VAL A 98 0.19 -5.82 -2.21
N ASP A 99 -0.64 -5.83 -3.26
CA ASP A 99 -0.46 -4.91 -4.41
C ASP A 99 -0.47 -3.43 -3.98
N TRP A 100 -1.18 -3.11 -2.89
CA TRP A 100 -1.22 -1.76 -2.33
C TRP A 100 0.14 -1.30 -1.77
N ILE A 101 0.97 -2.18 -1.18
CA ILE A 101 2.27 -1.75 -0.68
C ILE A 101 3.21 -1.38 -1.84
N ILE A 102 2.98 -1.95 -3.02
CA ILE A 102 3.76 -1.62 -4.23
C ILE A 102 3.44 -0.21 -4.70
N THR A 103 2.17 0.21 -4.63
CA THR A 103 1.81 1.61 -4.91
C THR A 103 2.36 2.57 -3.86
N ASP A 104 2.39 2.18 -2.58
CA ASP A 104 3.03 2.97 -1.53
C ASP A 104 4.54 3.13 -1.79
N PHE A 105 5.22 2.07 -2.19
CA PHE A 105 6.64 2.10 -2.57
C PHE A 105 6.90 3.11 -3.69
N LEU A 106 6.05 3.18 -4.70
CA LEU A 106 6.17 4.16 -5.77
C LEU A 106 5.87 5.58 -5.27
N ALA A 107 4.82 5.76 -4.45
CA ALA A 107 4.44 7.06 -3.91
C ALA A 107 5.48 7.63 -2.94
N VAL A 108 6.16 6.81 -2.13
CA VAL A 108 7.28 7.24 -1.26
C VAL A 108 8.42 7.80 -2.12
N ARG A 109 8.74 7.17 -3.26
CA ARG A 109 9.81 7.61 -4.17
C ARG A 109 9.49 8.96 -4.83
N GLN A 110 8.21 9.29 -5.00
CA GLN A 110 7.74 10.59 -5.54
C GLN A 110 7.47 11.64 -4.45
N GLY A 111 7.38 11.22 -3.18
CA GLY A 111 7.01 12.09 -2.07
C GLY A 111 5.51 12.42 -2.00
N SER A 112 4.65 11.54 -2.53
CA SER A 112 3.20 11.73 -2.61
C SER A 112 2.39 10.76 -1.72
N LEU A 113 3.05 9.95 -0.89
CA LEU A 113 2.41 8.90 -0.08
C LEU A 113 1.27 9.44 0.80
N GLY A 114 1.45 10.58 1.47
CA GLY A 114 0.39 11.23 2.26
C GLY A 114 -0.89 11.56 1.49
N ARG A 115 -0.80 11.71 0.17
CA ARG A 115 -1.90 12.03 -0.76
C ARG A 115 -2.40 10.82 -1.55
N LEU A 116 -1.77 9.65 -1.39
CA LEU A 116 -2.22 8.45 -2.06
C LEU A 116 -3.55 8.00 -1.47
N ARG A 117 -4.51 7.69 -2.35
CA ARG A 117 -5.88 7.29 -1.99
C ARG A 117 -6.25 6.07 -2.81
N TYR A 118 -6.88 5.09 -2.17
CA TYR A 118 -7.20 3.81 -2.77
C TYR A 118 -8.70 3.69 -3.01
N ILE A 119 -9.08 3.28 -4.22
CA ILE A 119 -10.46 2.96 -4.55
C ILE A 119 -10.68 1.48 -4.20
N LEU A 120 -11.42 1.24 -3.12
CA LEU A 120 -11.77 -0.12 -2.72
C LEU A 120 -13.10 -0.56 -3.32
N LYS A 121 -13.18 -1.85 -3.68
CA LYS A 121 -14.45 -2.52 -4.01
C LYS A 121 -15.40 -2.36 -2.82
N ASN A 122 -16.70 -2.22 -3.08
CA ASN A 122 -17.69 -1.92 -2.04
C ASN A 122 -17.63 -2.88 -0.83
N GLY A 123 -17.25 -4.15 -0.98
CA GLY A 123 -17.06 -5.07 0.16
C GLY A 123 -15.78 -4.83 1.00
N LEU A 124 -14.74 -4.21 0.43
CA LEU A 124 -13.44 -3.94 1.07
C LEU A 124 -13.38 -2.59 1.79
N LYS A 125 -14.24 -1.62 1.42
CA LYS A 125 -14.48 -0.34 2.16
C LYS A 125 -14.80 -0.53 3.65
N TYR A 126 -15.05 -1.77 4.01
CA TYR A 126 -15.65 -2.19 5.24
C TYR A 126 -14.72 -3.13 6.04
N PHE A 127 -13.51 -3.41 5.53
CA PHE A 127 -12.50 -4.13 6.28
C PHE A 127 -12.02 -3.26 7.47
N PRO A 128 -11.90 -3.81 8.68
CA PRO A 128 -11.53 -3.04 9.87
C PRO A 128 -10.10 -2.50 9.78
N LEU A 129 -9.86 -1.32 10.37
CA LEU A 129 -8.64 -0.51 10.31
C LEU A 129 -8.35 0.09 8.92
N TYR A 130 -8.20 -0.75 7.89
CA TYR A 130 -7.80 -0.30 6.55
C TYR A 130 -8.98 0.21 5.70
N GLY A 131 -10.11 -0.50 5.70
CA GLY A 131 -11.28 -0.17 4.88
C GLY A 131 -11.93 1.17 5.26
N PHE A 132 -12.01 1.51 6.54
CA PHE A 132 -12.59 2.78 7.01
C PHE A 132 -11.79 4.00 6.51
N TYR A 133 -10.45 3.92 6.53
CA TYR A 133 -9.57 4.99 6.04
C TYR A 133 -9.64 5.13 4.51
N PHE A 134 -9.69 4.00 3.79
CA PHE A 134 -9.80 3.98 2.33
C PHE A 134 -11.21 4.33 1.80
N ALA A 135 -12.28 4.05 2.54
CA ALA A 135 -13.64 4.39 2.14
C ALA A 135 -13.92 5.90 2.19
N GLN A 136 -13.37 6.60 3.19
CA GLN A 136 -13.49 8.06 3.33
C GLN A 136 -12.70 8.79 2.22
N ALA A 137 -11.64 8.15 1.72
CA ALA A 137 -10.78 8.56 0.61
C ALA A 137 -11.37 8.31 -0.79
N SER A 138 -12.45 7.54 -0.92
CA SER A 138 -12.96 7.02 -2.21
C SER A 138 -13.98 7.92 -2.93
N PHE A 139 -14.32 9.10 -2.39
CA PHE A 139 -15.53 9.85 -2.77
C PHE A 139 -15.26 11.29 -3.26
N GLU A 140 -14.23 11.50 -4.06
CA GLU A 140 -14.15 12.66 -4.97
C GLU A 140 -13.70 12.14 -6.33
N VAL A 141 -14.67 11.82 -7.20
CA VAL A 141 -14.42 11.47 -8.61
C VAL A 141 -13.90 12.74 -9.29
N LEU A 142 -12.60 12.75 -9.56
CA LEU A 142 -11.88 13.77 -10.29
C LEU A 142 -12.63 14.12 -11.59
N SER A 143 -13.01 15.40 -11.74
CA SER A 143 -13.35 15.91 -13.06
C SER A 143 -12.10 15.80 -13.95
N SER A 144 -12.30 15.48 -15.23
CA SER A 144 -11.22 15.28 -16.21
C SER A 144 -10.27 16.47 -16.32
N ASP A 145 -10.67 17.65 -15.86
CA ASP A 145 -9.95 18.92 -16.01
C ASP A 145 -8.74 19.05 -15.07
N TYR A 146 -8.67 18.26 -14.00
CA TYR A 146 -7.55 18.30 -13.04
C TYR A 146 -6.63 17.09 -13.10
N LEU A 147 -6.92 16.12 -13.99
CA LEU A 147 -6.15 14.90 -14.15
C LEU A 147 -4.99 15.15 -15.12
N ASP A 148 -3.76 14.86 -14.71
CA ASP A 148 -2.59 14.97 -15.58
C ASP A 148 -2.39 13.70 -16.42
N ALA A 149 -2.52 12.53 -15.79
CA ALA A 149 -2.28 11.24 -16.44
C ALA A 149 -2.94 10.06 -15.71
N VAL A 150 -3.09 8.95 -16.44
CA VAL A 150 -3.38 7.62 -15.88
C VAL A 150 -2.10 6.79 -15.93
N TYR A 151 -1.67 6.30 -14.76
CA TYR A 151 -0.59 5.34 -14.64
C TYR A 151 -1.16 3.92 -14.67
N ASP A 152 -0.82 3.21 -15.73
CA ASP A 152 -1.12 1.80 -15.89
C ASP A 152 0.07 0.97 -15.41
N PHE A 153 -0.12 0.23 -14.32
CA PHE A 153 0.87 -0.70 -13.77
C PHE A 153 0.48 -2.16 -13.99
N THR A 154 1.36 -2.93 -14.61
CA THR A 154 1.31 -4.40 -14.56
C THR A 154 2.32 -4.89 -13.54
N ILE A 155 1.83 -5.43 -12.43
CA ILE A 155 2.61 -5.93 -11.30
C ILE A 155 2.72 -7.45 -11.42
N THR A 156 3.94 -7.99 -11.35
CA THR A 156 4.20 -9.43 -11.19
C THR A 156 5.19 -9.70 -10.07
N TYR A 157 5.14 -10.95 -9.59
CA TYR A 157 5.91 -11.42 -8.45
C TYR A 157 6.81 -12.57 -8.87
N SER A 158 8.07 -12.51 -8.47
CA SER A 158 9.06 -13.57 -8.68
C SER A 158 10.04 -13.65 -7.51
N MET A 159 10.81 -14.73 -7.43
CA MET A 159 11.86 -14.88 -6.42
C MET A 159 13.23 -14.74 -7.08
N ALA A 160 14.18 -14.07 -6.41
CA ALA A 160 15.51 -13.78 -6.96
C ALA A 160 16.33 -15.01 -7.40
N ASN A 161 15.99 -16.21 -6.92
CA ASN A 161 16.73 -17.45 -7.19
C ASN A 161 16.01 -18.40 -8.18
N GLU A 162 14.95 -17.95 -8.86
CA GLU A 162 14.17 -18.80 -9.77
C GLU A 162 14.54 -18.56 -11.24
N ASN A 163 15.01 -19.61 -11.91
CA ASN A 163 15.30 -19.62 -13.36
C ASN A 163 14.06 -19.95 -14.21
N HIS A 164 12.91 -20.18 -13.55
CA HIS A 164 11.62 -20.44 -14.16
C HIS A 164 10.57 -19.72 -13.31
N PHE A 165 9.69 -18.96 -13.96
CA PHE A 165 8.69 -18.13 -13.28
C PHE A 165 7.28 -18.70 -13.50
N PRO A 166 6.96 -19.91 -12.99
CA PRO A 166 5.61 -20.43 -13.17
C PRO A 166 4.62 -19.51 -12.46
N ARG A 167 3.43 -19.33 -13.05
CA ARG A 167 2.35 -18.55 -12.43
C ARG A 167 1.93 -19.24 -11.13
N ARG A 168 2.41 -18.73 -9.99
CA ARG A 168 2.03 -19.18 -8.65
C ARG A 168 0.83 -18.39 -8.13
N PRO A 169 0.12 -18.90 -7.11
CA PRO A 169 -0.76 -18.06 -6.32
C PRO A 169 0.02 -16.82 -5.89
N ALA A 170 -0.57 -15.64 -6.09
CA ALA A 170 0.10 -14.41 -5.72
C ALA A 170 0.44 -14.42 -4.22
N PRO A 171 1.58 -13.84 -3.81
CA PRO A 171 2.04 -13.95 -2.43
C PRO A 171 0.99 -13.38 -1.49
N THR A 172 0.68 -14.08 -0.42
CA THR A 172 -0.09 -13.50 0.68
C THR A 172 0.77 -12.49 1.44
N MET A 173 0.15 -11.71 2.33
CA MET A 173 0.88 -10.83 3.24
C MET A 173 1.95 -11.59 4.04
N SER A 174 1.62 -12.79 4.53
CA SER A 174 2.56 -13.67 5.22
C SER A 174 3.69 -14.12 4.31
N ASP A 175 3.40 -14.52 3.07
CA ASP A 175 4.44 -14.99 2.14
C ASP A 175 5.40 -13.86 1.79
N PHE A 176 4.87 -12.66 1.54
CA PHE A 176 5.68 -11.48 1.26
C PHE A 176 6.63 -11.16 2.42
N LEU A 177 6.13 -11.23 3.67
CA LEU A 177 6.93 -10.98 4.87
C LEU A 177 7.97 -12.07 5.16
N ILE A 178 7.73 -13.31 4.76
CA ILE A 178 8.63 -14.46 4.98
C ILE A 178 9.68 -14.57 3.86
N SER A 179 9.34 -14.12 2.65
CA SER A 179 10.20 -14.22 1.48
C SER A 179 11.52 -13.46 1.70
N LYS A 180 12.63 -14.11 1.33
CA LYS A 180 13.93 -13.43 1.17
C LYS A 180 14.17 -13.19 -0.31
N GLY A 181 14.20 -11.92 -0.72
CA GLY A 181 14.49 -11.57 -2.11
C GLY A 181 13.31 -11.78 -3.05
N GLN A 182 12.11 -11.45 -2.58
CA GLN A 182 10.96 -11.25 -3.47
C GLN A 182 11.29 -10.10 -4.43
N GLN A 183 11.21 -10.38 -5.72
CA GLN A 183 11.29 -9.38 -6.77
C GLN A 183 9.87 -9.05 -7.21
N VAL A 184 9.59 -7.75 -7.28
CA VAL A 184 8.33 -7.22 -7.76
C VAL A 184 8.63 -6.48 -9.05
N HIS A 185 8.17 -7.02 -10.17
CA HIS A 185 8.35 -6.40 -11.46
C HIS A 185 7.14 -5.54 -11.76
N VAL A 186 7.36 -4.26 -12.05
CA VAL A 186 6.31 -3.30 -12.34
C VAL A 186 6.55 -2.72 -13.73
N TYR A 187 5.72 -3.11 -14.69
CA TYR A 187 5.69 -2.48 -16.00
C TYR A 187 4.78 -1.25 -15.96
N CYS A 188 5.36 -0.09 -16.26
CA CYS A 188 4.69 1.20 -16.22
C CYS A 188 4.36 1.69 -17.64
N ARG A 189 3.10 2.09 -17.84
CA ARG A 189 2.67 2.90 -18.97
C ARG A 189 2.01 4.17 -18.46
N ARG A 190 2.40 5.32 -18.99
CA ARG A 190 1.80 6.62 -18.63
C ARG A 190 0.93 7.09 -19.79
N HIS A 191 -0.37 7.18 -19.57
CA HIS A 191 -1.33 7.71 -20.52
C HIS A 191 -1.67 9.15 -20.14
N GLU A 192 -1.44 10.10 -21.03
CA GLU A 192 -1.78 11.50 -20.75
C GLU A 192 -3.30 11.66 -20.72
N ALA A 193 -3.82 12.46 -19.79
CA ALA A 193 -5.26 12.63 -19.64
C ALA A 193 -5.92 13.18 -20.92
N ARG A 194 -5.19 13.99 -21.70
CA ARG A 194 -5.64 14.53 -22.98
C ARG A 194 -5.84 13.48 -24.09
N ASP A 195 -5.12 12.37 -24.00
CA ASP A 195 -5.16 11.28 -24.99
C ASP A 195 -6.23 10.23 -24.64
N LEU A 196 -6.84 10.33 -23.47
CA LEU A 196 -7.88 9.40 -23.04
C LEU A 196 -9.20 9.69 -23.76
N PRO A 197 -9.99 8.64 -24.10
CA PRO A 197 -11.32 8.83 -24.64
C PRO A 197 -12.19 9.67 -23.69
N LYS A 198 -12.93 10.62 -24.25
CA LYS A 198 -13.81 11.51 -23.47
C LYS A 198 -15.21 10.93 -23.33
N ASP A 199 -15.65 10.14 -24.31
CA ASP A 199 -16.95 9.51 -24.33
C ASP A 199 -17.01 8.26 -23.42
N SER A 200 -18.21 7.90 -22.97
CA SER A 200 -18.40 6.78 -22.04
C SER A 200 -18.00 5.43 -22.67
N GLU A 201 -18.40 5.19 -23.92
CA GLU A 201 -18.16 3.91 -24.59
C GLU A 201 -16.68 3.74 -24.95
N GLY A 202 -16.04 4.79 -25.44
CA GLY A 202 -14.60 4.85 -25.67
C GLY A 202 -13.80 4.58 -24.39
N ARG A 203 -14.21 5.14 -23.24
CA ARG A 203 -13.56 4.84 -21.95
C ARG A 203 -13.73 3.37 -21.54
N LYS A 204 -14.92 2.79 -21.71
CA LYS A 204 -15.14 1.36 -21.42
C LYS A 204 -14.26 0.48 -22.30
N SER A 205 -14.27 0.70 -23.61
CA SER A 205 -13.44 -0.05 -24.55
C SER A 205 -11.95 0.11 -24.26
N TRP A 206 -11.50 1.32 -23.92
CA TRP A 206 -10.12 1.58 -23.52
C TRP A 206 -9.73 0.80 -22.25
N ILE A 207 -10.57 0.81 -21.21
CA ILE A 207 -10.33 0.02 -19.99
C ILE A 207 -10.25 -1.46 -20.33
N HIS A 208 -11.21 -2.00 -21.11
CA HIS A 208 -11.21 -3.40 -21.50
C HIS A 208 -9.94 -3.80 -22.26
N GLN A 209 -9.54 -3.01 -23.24
CA GLN A 209 -8.31 -3.23 -24.01
C GLN A 209 -7.06 -3.14 -23.12
N THR A 210 -7.05 -2.18 -22.20
CA THR A 210 -5.96 -1.96 -21.24
C THR A 210 -5.76 -3.18 -20.34
N PHE A 211 -6.86 -3.74 -19.80
CA PHE A 211 -6.79 -4.96 -18.99
C PHE A 211 -6.46 -6.22 -19.81
N ALA A 212 -6.96 -6.33 -21.04
CA ALA A 212 -6.58 -7.42 -21.94
C ALA A 212 -5.07 -7.42 -22.24
N GLU A 213 -4.47 -6.24 -22.42
CA GLU A 213 -3.03 -6.11 -22.62
C GLU A 213 -2.23 -6.46 -21.35
N LYS A 214 -2.70 -6.04 -20.16
CA LYS A 214 -2.12 -6.49 -18.87
C LYS A 214 -2.09 -8.02 -18.80
N ASP A 215 -3.19 -8.69 -19.14
CA ASP A 215 -3.27 -10.15 -19.11
C ASP A 215 -2.30 -10.83 -20.09
N ARG A 216 -2.09 -10.25 -21.29
CA ARG A 216 -1.06 -10.73 -22.23
C ARG A 216 0.34 -10.63 -21.66
N ILE A 217 0.69 -9.48 -21.07
CA ILE A 217 2.00 -9.27 -20.44
C ILE A 217 2.20 -10.25 -19.28
N LEU A 218 1.18 -10.44 -18.44
CA LEU A 218 1.19 -11.40 -17.35
C LEU A 218 1.45 -12.83 -17.85
N ASN A 219 0.71 -13.26 -18.87
CA ASN A 219 0.88 -14.59 -19.44
C ASN A 219 2.28 -14.77 -20.03
N LYS A 220 2.77 -13.78 -20.77
CA LYS A 220 4.13 -13.79 -21.33
C LYS A 220 5.19 -13.92 -20.24
N PHE A 221 5.10 -13.11 -19.19
CA PHE A 221 6.04 -13.12 -18.08
C PHE A 221 6.13 -14.49 -17.40
N TYR A 222 4.98 -15.14 -17.12
CA TYR A 222 4.96 -16.41 -16.41
C TYR A 222 5.13 -17.66 -17.30
N GLN A 223 5.01 -17.54 -18.63
CA GLN A 223 5.11 -18.68 -19.56
C GLN A 223 6.42 -18.73 -20.36
N GLU A 224 7.09 -17.59 -20.57
CA GLU A 224 8.29 -17.52 -21.41
C GLU A 224 9.56 -17.41 -20.56
N ASP A 225 10.10 -16.21 -20.35
CA ASP A 225 11.45 -16.00 -19.83
C ASP A 225 11.51 -15.06 -18.61
N GLY A 226 10.36 -14.70 -18.03
CA GLY A 226 10.29 -13.76 -16.91
C GLY A 226 10.72 -12.34 -17.27
N LYS A 227 10.73 -11.97 -18.55
CA LYS A 227 11.05 -10.61 -18.97
C LYS A 227 9.79 -9.78 -19.15
N MET A 228 9.84 -8.59 -18.55
CA MET A 228 8.89 -7.52 -18.84
C MET A 228 9.40 -6.69 -20.03
N PRO A 229 8.49 -6.02 -20.78
CA PRO A 229 8.92 -5.15 -21.87
C PRO A 229 9.76 -3.97 -21.37
N GLY A 230 10.88 -3.70 -22.03
CA GLY A 230 11.77 -2.56 -21.72
C GLY A 230 12.93 -2.90 -20.77
N VAL A 231 13.74 -1.89 -20.47
CA VAL A 231 14.97 -2.07 -19.68
C VAL A 231 14.64 -2.08 -18.18
N PRO A 232 15.11 -3.07 -17.40
CA PRO A 232 14.88 -3.12 -15.96
C PRO A 232 15.61 -1.97 -15.26
N ARG A 233 14.87 -1.22 -14.44
CA ARG A 233 15.41 -0.13 -13.62
C ARG A 233 15.14 -0.43 -12.16
N ARG A 234 16.23 -0.68 -11.43
CA ARG A 234 16.19 -0.95 -9.99
C ARG A 234 16.34 0.37 -9.26
N ARG A 235 15.38 0.68 -8.39
CA ARG A 235 15.46 1.86 -7.52
C ARG A 235 15.01 1.46 -6.13
N ARG A 236 15.92 1.46 -5.16
CA ARG A 236 15.60 1.19 -3.74
C ARG A 236 14.87 2.37 -3.11
N LEU A 237 14.07 2.16 -2.05
CA LEU A 237 13.55 3.30 -1.30
C LEU A 237 14.70 4.04 -0.62
N PRO A 238 14.63 5.37 -0.57
CA PRO A 238 15.54 6.14 0.25
C PRO A 238 15.26 5.85 1.72
N TRP A 239 16.17 5.15 2.39
CA TRP A 239 16.09 4.93 3.85
C TRP A 239 16.04 6.24 4.63
N THR A 240 16.67 7.29 4.12
CA THR A 240 16.59 8.65 4.67
C THR A 240 15.16 9.20 4.72
N ARG A 241 14.23 8.65 3.92
CA ARG A 241 12.83 9.05 3.90
C ARG A 241 11.98 8.27 4.90
N THR A 242 12.23 6.97 5.05
CA THR A 242 11.35 6.07 5.82
C THR A 242 11.84 5.83 7.26
N PHE A 243 13.15 5.76 7.48
CA PHE A 243 13.75 5.54 8.80
C PHE A 243 13.43 6.62 9.84
N PRO A 244 13.41 7.93 9.53
CA PRO A 244 13.07 8.95 10.52
C PRO A 244 11.66 8.76 11.12
N TYR A 245 10.70 8.27 10.34
CA TYR A 245 9.36 7.99 10.84
C TYR A 245 9.30 6.78 11.75
N PHE A 246 10.13 5.76 11.50
CA PHE A 246 10.32 4.68 12.46
C PHE A 246 10.83 5.18 13.80
N VAL A 247 11.87 6.01 13.80
CA VAL A 247 12.39 6.62 15.03
C VAL A 247 11.31 7.45 15.71
N PHE A 248 10.58 8.29 14.96
CA PHE A 248 9.48 9.10 15.47
C PHE A 248 8.42 8.26 16.19
N TRP A 249 7.84 7.26 15.51
CA TRP A 249 6.76 6.45 16.07
C TRP A 249 7.22 5.63 17.28
N MET A 250 8.45 5.11 17.28
CA MET A 250 9.00 4.41 18.44
C MET A 250 9.25 5.35 19.63
N ALA A 251 9.81 6.53 19.37
CA ALA A 251 10.11 7.53 20.39
C ALA A 251 8.84 8.09 21.05
N THR A 252 7.72 8.18 20.33
CA THR A 252 6.45 8.65 20.87
C THR A 252 5.61 7.55 21.51
N LEU A 253 5.68 6.32 20.97
CA LEU A 253 4.94 5.18 21.50
C LEU A 253 5.47 4.76 22.88
N LEU A 254 6.79 4.69 23.05
CA LEU A 254 7.41 4.16 24.27
C LEU A 254 6.99 4.95 25.53
N PRO A 255 7.15 6.28 25.62
CA PRO A 255 6.68 7.04 26.77
C PRO A 255 5.18 6.92 26.99
N PHE A 256 4.38 6.87 25.91
CA PHE A 256 2.94 6.72 26.00
C PHE A 256 2.56 5.41 26.73
N VAL A 257 3.12 4.28 26.31
CA VAL A 257 2.85 2.97 26.94
C VAL A 257 3.55 2.79 28.30
N MET A 258 4.50 3.64 28.67
CA MET A 258 5.08 3.65 30.01
C MET A 258 4.14 4.24 31.06
N THR A 259 3.15 5.04 30.67
CA THR A 259 2.15 5.60 31.59
C THR A 259 0.97 4.63 31.82
N LYS A 260 0.39 4.63 33.03
CA LYS A 260 -0.81 3.83 33.33
C LYS A 260 -2.00 4.20 32.42
N TRP A 261 -2.20 5.51 32.20
CA TRP A 261 -3.24 6.05 31.34
C TRP A 261 -3.05 5.65 29.88
N GLY A 262 -1.84 5.81 29.34
CA GLY A 262 -1.53 5.43 27.96
C GLY A 262 -1.69 3.94 27.72
N ARG A 263 -1.27 3.06 28.64
CA ARG A 263 -1.56 1.61 28.54
C ARG A 263 -3.05 1.33 28.52
N SER A 264 -3.82 1.97 29.40
CA SER A 264 -5.27 1.77 29.44
C SER A 264 -5.93 2.19 28.12
N ALA A 265 -5.57 3.37 27.60
CA ALA A 265 -6.07 3.87 26.32
C ALA A 265 -5.66 2.97 25.15
N TYR A 266 -4.41 2.52 25.13
CA TYR A 266 -3.88 1.59 24.14
C TYR A 266 -4.68 0.28 24.08
N TRP A 267 -4.85 -0.38 25.22
CA TRP A 267 -5.59 -1.65 25.30
C TRP A 267 -7.07 -1.48 24.97
N LYS A 268 -7.70 -0.39 25.43
CA LYS A 268 -9.07 -0.06 25.06
C LYS A 268 -9.23 0.13 23.56
N MET A 269 -8.33 0.88 22.92
CA MET A 269 -8.34 1.05 21.47
C MET A 269 -8.16 -0.29 20.76
N TRP A 270 -7.24 -1.13 21.24
CA TRP A 270 -7.03 -2.49 20.72
C TRP A 270 -8.30 -3.34 20.80
N LEU A 271 -8.99 -3.31 21.94
CA LEU A 271 -10.24 -4.04 22.15
C LEU A 271 -11.36 -3.49 21.26
N VAL A 272 -11.57 -2.17 21.24
CA VAL A 272 -12.62 -1.54 20.43
C VAL A 272 -12.43 -1.86 18.94
N THR A 273 -11.20 -1.74 18.45
CA THR A 273 -10.89 -2.03 17.04
C THR A 273 -11.03 -3.51 16.73
N SER A 274 -10.61 -4.40 17.64
CA SER A 274 -10.71 -5.85 17.45
C SER A 274 -12.16 -6.37 17.56
N PHE A 275 -12.93 -5.96 18.58
CA PHE A 275 -14.35 -6.32 18.67
C PHE A 275 -15.16 -5.70 17.54
N GLY A 276 -14.94 -4.41 17.26
CA GLY A 276 -15.53 -3.73 16.11
C GLY A 276 -15.24 -4.47 14.81
N SER A 277 -14.01 -4.95 14.62
CA SER A 277 -13.62 -5.74 13.45
C SER A 277 -14.41 -7.03 13.28
N VAL A 278 -14.53 -7.81 14.35
CA VAL A 278 -15.14 -9.15 14.32
C VAL A 278 -16.66 -9.03 14.19
N SER A 279 -17.30 -8.19 15.01
CA SER A 279 -18.75 -7.96 14.93
C SER A 279 -19.17 -7.45 13.55
N TYR A 280 -18.33 -6.62 12.96
CA TYR A 280 -18.59 -6.05 11.65
C TYR A 280 -18.39 -7.07 10.51
N MET A 281 -17.34 -7.90 10.56
CA MET A 281 -17.17 -9.00 9.61
C MET A 281 -18.34 -10.00 9.69
N MET A 282 -18.81 -10.35 10.89
CA MET A 282 -19.98 -11.22 11.08
C MET A 282 -21.25 -10.64 10.44
N PHE A 283 -21.47 -9.33 10.57
CA PHE A 283 -22.59 -8.63 9.93
C PHE A 283 -22.52 -8.67 8.39
N LEU A 284 -21.32 -8.48 7.81
CA LEU A 284 -21.12 -8.57 6.37
C LEU A 284 -21.30 -9.99 5.83
N PHE A 285 -20.75 -11.01 6.49
CA PHE A 285 -20.93 -12.40 6.07
C PHE A 285 -22.41 -12.79 6.06
N GLY A 286 -23.20 -12.30 7.02
CA GLY A 286 -24.65 -12.49 7.03
C GLY A 286 -25.42 -11.77 5.90
N LYS A 287 -24.85 -10.71 5.32
CA LYS A 287 -25.43 -9.99 4.16
C LYS A 287 -24.99 -10.54 2.81
N VAL A 288 -23.79 -11.12 2.71
CA VAL A 288 -23.25 -11.69 1.45
C VAL A 288 -23.87 -13.06 1.13
N GLN A 289 -24.46 -13.73 2.13
CA GLN A 289 -25.17 -15.00 1.95
C GLN A 289 -26.69 -14.86 1.65
N ARG A 290 -27.20 -13.63 1.48
CA ARG A 290 -28.57 -13.35 1.01
C ARG A 290 -28.54 -12.67 -0.34
#